data_AF-A0A9E6CAD0-F1
#
_entry.id   AF-A0A9E6CAD0-F1
#
_cell.length_a   1.000
_cell.length_b   1.000
_cell.length_c   1.000
_cell.angle_alpha   90.00
_cell.angle_beta   90.00
_cell.angle_gamma   90.00
#
_symmetry.space_group_name_H-M   'P 1'
#
loop_
_entity.id
_entity.type
_entity.pdbx_description
1 polymer ?
#
loop_
_entity_poly.entity_id
_entity_poly.type
_entity_poly.pdbx_seq_one_letter_code
_entity_poly.pdbx_strand_id
1 'polypeptide(L)'
;MSQSMSSACQKWLEPIALYVDNELDEELCRELEAHLQHCPDCRLYLDSLNKTIRIVHATLREAPVQLPPDLTERLLRVALKQSPSSSAQQAEEEGDT
;
A
#
# COMPACT_ATOMS: atom_id res chain seq x y z
N MET A 1 -13.51 16.80 18.82
CA MET A 1 -14.16 16.40 17.55
C MET A 1 -14.37 14.90 17.62
N SER A 2 -15.53 14.48 18.11
CA SER A 2 -15.84 13.05 18.29
C SER A 2 -16.79 12.67 17.16
N GLN A 3 -16.24 12.15 16.07
CA GLN A 3 -17.05 11.57 15.01
C GLN A 3 -17.42 10.16 15.43
N SER A 4 -18.73 9.90 15.56
CA SER A 4 -19.28 8.58 15.87
C SER A 4 -19.23 7.74 14.59
N MET A 5 -18.41 6.68 14.60
CA MET A 5 -18.36 5.69 13.51
C MET A 5 -19.72 5.03 13.33
N SER A 6 -20.19 4.93 12.09
CA SER A 6 -21.43 4.20 11.77
C SER A 6 -21.26 2.69 12.01
N SER A 7 -22.36 1.99 12.31
CA SER A 7 -22.35 0.52 12.51
C SER A 7 -21.82 -0.25 11.30
N ALA A 8 -21.98 0.29 10.08
CA ALA A 8 -21.43 -0.27 8.86
C ALA A 8 -19.89 -0.17 8.77
N CYS A 9 -19.28 0.79 9.45
CA CYS A 9 -17.82 0.95 9.52
C CYS A 9 -17.21 0.08 10.63
N GLN A 10 -17.99 -0.25 11.66
CA GLN A 10 -17.51 -0.99 12.82
C GLN A 10 -16.99 -2.39 12.47
N LYS A 11 -17.58 -3.05 11.46
CA LYS A 11 -17.11 -4.36 10.97
C LYS A 11 -15.72 -4.33 10.33
N TRP A 12 -15.23 -3.15 9.95
CA TRP A 12 -13.95 -2.98 9.26
C TRP A 12 -12.78 -2.66 10.21
N LEU A 13 -13.04 -2.42 11.50
CA LEU A 13 -11.99 -2.03 12.44
C LEU A 13 -10.91 -3.12 12.60
N GLU A 14 -11.33 -4.37 12.83
CA GLU A 14 -10.42 -5.51 12.94
C GLU A 14 -9.76 -5.86 11.60
N PRO A 15 -10.50 -5.94 10.47
CA PRO A 15 -9.87 -6.09 9.15
C PRO A 15 -8.82 -5.02 8.82
N ILE A 16 -9.03 -3.77 9.21
CA ILE A 16 -8.05 -2.70 9.00
C ILE A 16 -6.77 -2.94 9.79
N ALA A 17 -6.87 -3.46 11.02
CA ALA A 17 -5.70 -3.85 11.80
C ALA A 17 -4.94 -5.00 11.13
N LEU A 18 -5.64 -6.06 10.72
CA LEU A 18 -5.02 -7.18 9.99
C LEU A 18 -4.43 -6.77 8.65
N TYR A 19 -5.04 -5.78 7.96
CA TYR A 19 -4.55 -5.26 6.70
C TYR A 19 -3.21 -4.54 6.85
N VAL A 20 -3.05 -3.69 7.88
CA VAL A 20 -1.77 -3.00 8.10
C VAL A 20 -0.65 -3.95 8.53
N ASP A 21 -1.00 -5.05 9.19
CA ASP A 21 -0.06 -6.11 9.58
C ASP A 21 0.19 -7.13 8.45
N ASN A 22 -0.49 -6.98 7.31
CA ASN A 22 -0.42 -7.87 6.14
C ASN A 22 -0.82 -9.33 6.46
N GLU A 23 -1.75 -9.50 7.41
CA GLU A 23 -2.32 -10.77 7.86
C GLU A 23 -3.77 -10.99 7.40
N LEU A 24 -4.36 -10.01 6.71
CA LEU A 24 -5.70 -10.13 6.15
C LEU A 24 -5.68 -11.01 4.89
N ASP A 25 -6.67 -11.89 4.74
CA ASP A 25 -6.78 -12.71 3.55
C ASP A 25 -7.08 -11.88 2.29
N GLU A 26 -6.76 -12.44 1.12
CA GLU A 26 -6.81 -11.72 -0.15
C GLU A 26 -8.25 -11.34 -0.56
N GLU A 27 -9.25 -12.11 -0.14
CA GLU A 27 -10.65 -11.83 -0.46
C GLU A 27 -11.15 -10.63 0.35
N LEU A 28 -10.95 -10.64 1.67
CA LEU A 28 -11.26 -9.55 2.56
C LEU A 28 -10.44 -8.29 2.27
N CYS A 29 -9.19 -8.44 1.81
CA CYS A 29 -8.40 -7.30 1.33
C CYS A 29 -9.14 -6.55 0.22
N ARG A 30 -9.63 -7.25 -0.80
CA ARG A 30 -10.36 -6.63 -1.91
C ARG A 30 -11.64 -5.95 -1.45
N GLU A 31 -12.39 -6.58 -0.55
CA GLU A 31 -13.63 -6.00 -0.02
C GLU A 31 -13.36 -4.75 0.83
N LEU A 32 -12.32 -4.80 1.68
CA LEU A 32 -11.90 -3.67 2.48
C LEU A 32 -11.46 -2.51 1.60
N GLU A 33 -10.65 -2.76 0.57
CA GLU A 33 -10.21 -1.74 -0.38
C GLU A 33 -11.40 -1.08 -1.10
N ALA A 34 -12.39 -1.87 -1.54
CA ALA A 34 -13.62 -1.34 -2.11
C ALA A 34 -14.38 -0.45 -1.13
N HIS A 35 -14.41 -0.79 0.17
CA HIS A 35 -14.99 0.05 1.20
C HIS A 35 -14.21 1.35 1.41
N LEU A 36 -12.88 1.28 1.47
CA LEU A 36 -11.99 2.44 1.67
C LEU A 36 -12.07 3.45 0.51
N GLN A 37 -12.41 3.01 -0.70
CA GLN A 37 -12.65 3.92 -1.84
C GLN A 37 -13.83 4.87 -1.58
N HIS A 38 -14.84 4.42 -0.84
CA HIS A 38 -16.11 5.15 -0.69
C HIS A 38 -16.33 5.69 0.74
N CYS A 39 -15.59 5.21 1.74
CA CYS A 39 -15.77 5.57 3.14
C CYS A 39 -14.66 6.49 3.66
N PRO A 40 -14.92 7.80 3.85
CA PRO A 40 -13.93 8.72 4.41
C PRO A 40 -13.57 8.39 5.87
N ASP A 41 -14.50 7.85 6.65
CA ASP A 41 -14.26 7.61 8.07
C ASP A 41 -13.30 6.43 8.30
N CYS A 42 -13.45 5.34 7.52
CA CYS A 42 -12.52 4.21 7.57
C CYS A 42 -11.13 4.58 7.03
N ARG A 43 -11.05 5.46 6.01
CA ARG A 43 -9.77 6.03 5.57
C ARG A 43 -9.09 6.82 6.69
N LEU A 44 -9.85 7.65 7.41
CA LEU A 44 -9.31 8.41 8.53
C LEU A 44 -8.82 7.49 9.66
N TYR A 45 -9.53 6.39 9.92
CA TYR A 45 -9.12 5.39 10.90
C TYR A 45 -7.82 4.69 10.48
N LEU A 46 -7.74 4.20 9.23
CA LEU A 46 -6.53 3.61 8.66
C LEU A 46 -5.33 4.57 8.73
N ASP A 47 -5.52 5.84 8.37
CA ASP A 47 -4.47 6.87 8.48
C ASP A 47 -4.01 7.09 9.92
N SER A 48 -4.94 7.06 10.88
CA SER A 48 -4.64 7.24 12.30
C SER A 48 -3.86 6.05 12.85
N LEU A 49 -4.21 4.83 12.44
CA LEU A 49 -3.48 3.62 12.77
C LEU A 49 -2.05 3.65 12.19
N ASN A 50 -1.91 3.98 10.91
CA ASN A 50 -0.60 4.14 10.26
C ASN A 50 0.27 5.22 10.92
N LYS A 51 -0.31 6.35 11.35
CA LYS A 51 0.42 7.36 12.13
C LYS A 51 0.94 6.79 13.45
N THR A 52 0.14 5.98 14.12
CA THR A 52 0.53 5.34 15.39
C THR A 52 1.71 4.39 15.14
N ILE A 53 1.64 3.54 14.11
CA ILE A 53 2.74 2.64 13.69
C ILE A 53 4.02 3.43 13.43
N ARG A 54 3.94 4.53 12.67
CA ARG A 54 5.09 5.39 12.37
C ARG A 54 5.72 5.99 13.62
N ILE A 55 4.90 6.48 14.56
CA ILE A 55 5.38 7.06 15.82
C ILE A 55 6.11 5.98 16.63
N VAL A 56 5.49 4.81 16.81
CA VAL A 56 6.08 3.68 17.55
C VAL A 56 7.40 3.25 16.92
N HIS A 57 7.46 3.11 15.60
CA HIS A 57 8.70 2.78 14.90
C HIS A 57 9.80 3.83 15.07
N ALA A 58 9.45 5.12 15.14
CA ALA A 58 10.41 6.19 15.31
C ALA A 58 10.93 6.30 16.76
N THR A 59 10.10 5.99 17.75
CA THR A 59 10.45 6.12 19.16
C THR A 59 11.13 4.89 19.74
N LEU A 60 10.80 3.69 19.23
CA LEU A 60 11.32 2.42 19.76
C LEU A 60 12.45 1.80 18.92
N ARG A 61 12.84 2.41 17.79
CA ARG A 61 13.95 1.87 17.00
C ARG A 61 15.26 1.95 17.76
N GLU A 62 15.83 0.78 18.05
CA GLU A 62 17.26 0.64 18.31
C GLU A 62 18.05 1.08 17.06
N ALA A 63 19.34 1.42 17.26
CA ALA A 63 20.19 2.11 16.29
C ALA A 63 19.97 1.64 14.82
N PRO A 64 19.94 2.59 13.86
CA PRO A 64 19.62 2.26 12.46
C PRO A 64 20.53 1.17 11.93
N VAL A 65 19.93 0.14 11.32
CA VAL A 65 20.67 -0.90 10.59
C VAL A 65 21.47 -0.22 9.49
N GLN A 66 22.78 -0.43 9.48
CA GLN A 66 23.66 0.07 8.43
C GLN A 66 23.36 -0.72 7.14
N LEU A 67 22.77 -0.05 6.16
CA LEU A 67 22.48 -0.64 4.85
C LEU A 67 23.69 -0.46 3.93
N PRO A 68 23.98 -1.42 3.04
CA PRO A 68 24.97 -1.24 1.99
C PRO A 68 24.61 -0.04 1.09
N PRO A 69 25.56 0.84 0.74
CA PRO A 69 25.28 2.06 -0.03
C PRO A 69 24.75 1.78 -1.44
N ASP A 70 25.04 0.59 -1.99
CA ASP A 70 24.59 0.11 -3.29
C ASP A 70 23.21 -0.57 -3.28
N LEU A 71 22.60 -0.74 -2.09
CA LEU A 71 21.34 -1.48 -1.94
C LEU A 71 20.20 -0.84 -2.75
N THR A 72 20.05 0.48 -2.67
CA THR A 72 19.00 1.20 -3.42
C THR A 72 19.16 1.02 -4.92
N GLU A 73 20.40 1.13 -5.44
CA GLU A 73 20.69 0.92 -6.87
C GLU A 73 20.34 -0.51 -7.30
N ARG A 74 20.71 -1.50 -6.49
CA ARG A 74 20.40 -2.91 -6.75
C ARG A 74 18.91 -3.20 -6.75
N LEU A 75 18.16 -2.63 -5.80
CA LEU A 75 16.71 -2.77 -5.72
C LEU A 75 16.02 -2.15 -6.94
N LEU A 76 16.40 -0.93 -7.32
CA LEU A 76 15.87 -0.25 -8.52
C LEU A 76 16.18 -1.03 -9.79
N ARG A 77 17.41 -1.55 -9.94
CA ARG A 77 17.82 -2.36 -11.09
C ARG A 77 16.97 -3.62 -11.25
N VAL A 78 16.55 -4.26 -10.15
CA VAL A 78 15.68 -5.44 -10.20
C VAL A 78 14.23 -5.05 -10.45
N ALA A 79 13.71 -4.04 -9.75
CA ALA A 79 12.33 -3.59 -9.89
C ALA A 79 11.98 -3.10 -11.31
N LEU A 80 12.88 -2.33 -11.94
CA LEU A 80 12.68 -1.82 -13.30
C LEU A 80 12.84 -2.89 -14.39
N LYS A 81 13.54 -3.99 -14.11
CA LYS A 81 13.64 -5.13 -15.03
C LYS A 81 12.41 -6.04 -14.99
N GLN A 82 11.61 -5.96 -13.93
CA GLN A 82 10.46 -6.81 -13.68
C GLN A 82 9.11 -6.17 -14.05
N SER A 83 9.09 -4.95 -14.59
CA SER A 83 7.85 -4.40 -15.14
C SER A 83 7.53 -5.06 -16.49
N PRO A 84 6.43 -5.84 -16.63
CA PRO A 84 5.83 -6.08 -17.93
C PRO A 84 5.16 -4.79 -18.38
N SER A 85 5.89 -3.97 -19.13
CA SER A 85 5.31 -2.83 -19.83
C SER A 85 4.41 -3.33 -20.96
N SER A 86 3.12 -3.02 -20.85
CA SER A 86 2.22 -2.58 -21.93
C SER A 86 2.46 -3.15 -23.34
N SER A 87 1.50 -3.96 -23.80
CA SER A 87 1.23 -4.16 -25.21
C SER A 87 0.95 -2.83 -25.93
N ALA A 88 1.42 -2.77 -27.19
CA ALA A 88 1.14 -1.80 -28.25
C ALA A 88 1.78 -0.40 -28.05
N GLN A 89 2.56 0.15 -28.99
CA GLN A 89 2.44 0.04 -30.44
C GLN A 89 3.82 -0.07 -31.12
N GLN A 90 4.01 -1.22 -31.78
CA GLN A 90 4.76 -1.28 -33.02
C GLN A 90 3.90 -0.61 -34.10
N ALA A 91 4.49 0.30 -34.85
CA ALA A 91 4.05 0.66 -36.19
C ALA A 91 5.29 0.49 -37.08
N GLU A 92 5.46 -0.74 -37.56
CA GLU A 92 6.08 -0.99 -38.85
C GLU A 92 4.97 -0.81 -39.88
N GLU A 93 5.15 0.12 -40.81
CA GLU A 93 4.53 0.04 -42.13
C GLU A 93 5.61 0.40 -43.16
N GLU A 94 5.99 -0.62 -43.92
CA GLU A 94 6.71 -0.54 -45.19
C GLU A 94 5.85 0.18 -46.25
N GLY A 95 6.51 0.82 -47.22
CA GLY A 95 5.91 1.33 -48.46
C GLY A 95 6.82 2.38 -49.08
N ASP A 96 7.73 2.01 -49.98
CA ASP A 96 7.52 1.85 -51.44
C ASP A 96 8.17 3.03 -52.18
N THR A 97 9.10 2.68 -53.07
CA THR A 97 9.95 3.51 -53.97
C THR A 97 11.17 4.25 -53.40
#